data_AF-A0A398CP77-F1
#
_entry.id   AF-A0A398CP77-F1
#
_cell.length_a   1.000
_cell.length_b   1.000
_cell.length_c   1.000
_cell.angle_alpha   90.00
_cell.angle_beta   90.00
_cell.angle_gamma   90.00
#
_symmetry.space_group_name_H-M   'P 1'
#
loop_
_entity.id
_entity.type
_entity.pdbx_description
1 polymer ?
#
loop_
_entity_poly.entity_id
_entity_poly.type
_entity_poly.pdbx_seq_one_letter_code
_entity_poly.pdbx_strand_id
1 'polypeptide(L)'
;MDEYVWAIFVAENDGVFPNFYPIGLYISREKAMEELEALPRDMNYQLLRLPVNRMFPYYHKKNGKLVGMDGIHHEHIHFRDNYNGGGL
;
A
#
# COMPACT_ATOMS: atom_id res chain seq x y z
N MET A 1 -14.55 -1.12 19.17
CA MET A 1 -14.18 -1.24 17.75
C MET A 1 -12.79 -0.68 17.62
N ASP A 2 -11.90 -1.36 16.92
CA ASP A 2 -10.57 -0.82 16.64
C ASP A 2 -10.69 0.24 15.54
N GLU A 3 -10.22 1.45 15.81
CA GLU A 3 -10.17 2.53 14.81
C GLU A 3 -9.06 2.26 13.80
N TYR A 4 -9.37 2.46 12.52
CA TYR A 4 -8.45 2.27 11.43
C TYR A 4 -8.64 3.33 10.34
N VAL A 5 -7.58 3.53 9.56
CA VAL A 5 -7.60 4.29 8.31
C VAL A 5 -7.16 3.41 7.15
N TRP A 6 -7.61 3.76 5.96
CA TRP A 6 -7.21 3.16 4.70
C TRP A 6 -6.16 4.05 4.05
N ALA A 7 -4.96 3.50 3.84
CA ALA A 7 -3.82 4.21 3.30
C ALA A 7 -3.49 3.68 1.91
N ILE A 8 -3.42 4.57 0.93
CA ILE A 8 -2.94 4.24 -0.41
C ILE A 8 -1.43 4.48 -0.43
N PHE A 9 -0.68 3.48 -0.87
CA PHE A 9 0.74 3.56 -1.13
C PHE A 9 0.99 3.39 -2.63
N VAL A 10 1.94 4.15 -3.15
CA VAL A 10 2.54 3.86 -4.46
C VAL A 10 3.71 2.90 -4.26
N ALA A 11 3.85 1.93 -5.15
CA ALA A 11 4.93 0.95 -5.17
C ALA A 11 5.68 1.08 -6.50
N GLU A 12 6.80 1.82 -6.48
CA GLU A 12 7.68 1.98 -7.63
C GLU A 12 8.65 0.79 -7.72
N ASN A 13 8.97 0.38 -8.95
CA ASN A 13 9.79 -0.80 -9.23
C ASN A 13 11.18 -0.42 -9.79
N ASP A 14 11.54 0.86 -9.72
CA ASP A 14 12.74 1.44 -10.33
C ASP A 14 14.00 1.32 -9.45
N GLY A 15 13.84 0.80 -8.22
CA GLY A 15 14.94 0.55 -7.30
C GLY A 15 15.49 1.81 -6.63
N VAL A 16 14.90 2.99 -6.86
CA VAL A 16 15.30 4.25 -6.21
C VAL A 16 14.39 4.50 -5.01
N PHE A 17 14.99 4.79 -3.85
CA PHE A 17 14.25 5.06 -2.63
C PHE A 17 13.76 6.53 -2.58
N PRO A 18 12.51 6.82 -2.12
CA PRO A 18 11.52 5.87 -1.63
C PRO A 18 10.73 5.22 -2.77
N ASN A 19 10.76 3.89 -2.82
CA ASN A 19 10.00 3.08 -3.78
C ASN A 19 8.66 2.58 -3.20
N PHE A 20 8.34 2.98 -1.97
CA PHE A 20 7.08 2.68 -1.28
C PHE A 20 6.75 3.80 -0.30
N TYR A 21 5.75 4.62 -0.62
CA TYR A 21 5.37 5.77 0.21
C TYR A 21 3.85 6.06 0.17
N PRO A 22 3.27 6.58 1.25
CA PRO A 22 1.85 6.84 1.33
C PRO A 22 1.49 8.10 0.52
N ILE A 23 0.37 8.02 -0.20
CA ILE A 23 -0.15 9.11 -1.04
C ILE A 23 -1.58 9.53 -0.69
N GLY A 24 -2.28 8.76 0.15
CA GLY A 24 -3.64 9.11 0.59
C GLY A 24 -4.04 8.37 1.87
N LEU A 25 -4.87 9.01 2.69
CA LEU A 25 -5.43 8.47 3.94
C LEU A 25 -6.94 8.72 4.00
N TYR A 26 -7.70 7.66 4.26
CA TYR A 26 -9.16 7.69 4.20
C TYR A 26 -9.77 6.97 5.40
N ILE A 27 -10.92 7.45 5.85
CA ILE A 27 -11.66 6.84 6.97
C ILE A 27 -12.46 5.60 6.53
N SER A 28 -12.67 5.41 5.23
CA SER A 28 -13.41 4.28 4.67
C SER A 28 -12.70 3.70 3.46
N ARG A 29 -12.96 2.41 3.19
CA ARG A 29 -12.35 1.70 2.07
C ARG A 29 -12.87 2.24 0.75
N GLU A 30 -14.15 2.56 0.70
CA GLU A 30 -14.88 3.00 -0.48
C GLU A 30 -14.28 4.30 -1.03
N LYS A 31 -14.03 5.29 -0.15
CA LYS A 31 -13.38 6.54 -0.57
C LYS A 31 -11.96 6.33 -1.06
N ALA A 32 -11.21 5.44 -0.41
CA ALA A 32 -9.86 5.10 -0.86
C ALA A 32 -9.89 4.43 -2.25
N MET A 33 -10.89 3.57 -2.50
CA MET A 33 -11.05 2.91 -3.79
C MET A 33 -11.47 3.89 -4.90
N GLU A 34 -12.40 4.80 -4.64
CA GLU A 34 -12.81 5.85 -5.59
C GLU A 34 -11.61 6.67 -6.07
N GLU A 35 -10.74 7.06 -5.14
CA GLU A 35 -9.52 7.81 -5.45
C GLU A 35 -8.50 6.94 -6.18
N LEU A 36 -8.33 5.68 -5.76
CA LEU A 36 -7.43 4.72 -6.40
C LEU A 36 -7.82 4.46 -7.87
N GLU A 37 -9.11 4.38 -8.17
CA GLU A 37 -9.62 4.21 -9.55
C GLU A 37 -9.34 5.42 -10.45
N ALA A 38 -9.20 6.61 -9.87
CA ALA A 38 -8.86 7.84 -10.58
C ALA A 38 -7.34 8.03 -10.78
N LEU A 39 -6.51 7.21 -10.13
CA LEU A 39 -5.05 7.32 -10.26
C LEU A 39 -4.54 6.86 -11.63
N PRO A 40 -3.40 7.42 -12.08
CA PRO A 40 -2.69 6.94 -13.26
C PRO A 40 -2.41 5.43 -13.22
N ARG A 41 -2.58 4.72 -14.35
CA ARG A 41 -2.38 3.25 -14.42
C ARG A 41 -0.96 2.83 -14.79
N ASP A 42 -0.01 3.74 -14.68
CA ASP A 42 1.42 3.54 -14.98
C ASP A 42 2.22 3.01 -13.77
N MET A 43 1.65 3.14 -12.56
CA MET A 43 2.24 2.67 -11.31
C MET A 43 1.46 1.52 -10.69
N ASN A 44 2.11 0.80 -9.77
CA ASN A 44 1.42 -0.14 -8.89
C ASN A 44 1.03 0.58 -7.60
N TYR A 45 -0.13 0.24 -7.06
CA TYR A 45 -0.61 0.78 -5.79
C TYR A 45 -0.91 -0.35 -4.80
N GLN A 46 -0.83 -0.02 -3.53
CA GLN A 46 -1.28 -0.88 -2.45
C GLN A 46 -2.24 -0.12 -1.56
N LEU A 47 -3.29 -0.79 -1.13
CA LEU A 47 -4.26 -0.25 -0.18
C LEU A 47 -4.12 -1.01 1.14
N LEU A 48 -3.76 -0.29 2.19
CA LEU A 48 -3.45 -0.87 3.51
C LEU A 48 -4.46 -0.37 4.54
N ARG A 49 -4.98 -1.26 5.40
CA ARG A 49 -5.79 -0.87 6.55
C ARG A 49 -4.92 -0.74 7.80
N LEU A 50 -4.61 0.49 8.18
CA LEU A 50 -3.70 0.81 9.28
C LEU A 50 -4.48 1.14 10.56
N PRO A 51 -4.06 0.61 11.74
CA PRO A 51 -4.71 0.93 13.00
C PRO A 51 -4.32 2.34 13.49
N VAL A 52 -5.27 3.03 14.10
CA VAL A 52 -5.03 4.35 14.72
C VAL A 52 -4.57 4.17 16.16
N ASN A 53 -3.62 5.01 16.60
CA ASN A 53 -3.09 5.01 17.98
C ASN A 53 -2.49 3.66 18.44
N ARG A 54 -2.05 2.82 17.49
CA ARG A 54 -1.48 1.50 17.80
C ARG A 54 -0.25 1.24 16.94
N MET A 55 0.77 0.66 17.57
CA MET A 55 1.95 0.15 16.90
C MET A 55 1.62 -1.17 16.20
N PHE A 56 2.17 -1.37 15.01
CA PHE A 56 2.10 -2.62 14.24
C PHE A 56 3.45 -3.10 13.66
N PRO A 57 4.63 -2.86 14.30
CA PRO A 57 5.89 -3.38 13.79
C PRO A 57 5.98 -4.89 13.95
N TYR A 58 6.51 -5.57 12.94
CA TYR A 58 6.90 -6.97 13.03
C TYR A 58 8.42 -7.08 13.26
N TYR A 59 8.79 -7.62 14.41
CA TYR A 59 10.18 -7.91 14.77
C TYR A 59 10.49 -9.41 14.62
N HIS A 60 11.58 -9.74 13.96
CA HIS A 60 12.00 -11.12 13.78
C HIS A 60 12.40 -11.75 15.13
N LYS A 61 11.67 -12.79 15.54
CA LYS A 61 11.71 -13.36 16.91
C LYS A 61 13.10 -13.78 17.42
N LYS A 62 14.02 -14.17 16.53
CA LYS A 62 15.36 -14.66 16.94
C LYS A 62 16.41 -13.57 17.12
N ASN A 63 16.32 -12.47 16.37
CA ASN A 63 17.39 -11.45 16.31
C ASN A 63 16.89 -10.03 16.63
N GLY A 64 15.59 -9.85 16.90
CA GLY A 64 15.01 -8.57 17.27
C GLY A 64 14.98 -7.52 16.16
N LYS A 65 15.36 -7.86 14.93
CA LYS A 65 15.36 -6.91 13.81
C LYS A 65 13.94 -6.56 13.41
N LEU A 66 13.67 -5.28 13.16
CA LEU A 66 12.45 -4.84 12.47
C LEU A 66 12.51 -5.38 11.03
N VAL A 67 11.50 -6.14 10.62
CA VAL A 67 11.48 -6.77 9.29
C VAL A 67 10.15 -6.56 8.55
N GLY A 68 9.18 -5.87 9.14
CA GLY A 68 7.93 -5.55 8.45
C GLY A 68 6.83 -5.02 9.38
N MET A 69 5.60 -5.31 8.98
CA MET A 69 4.37 -4.95 9.68
C MET A 69 3.62 -6.21 10.11
N ASP A 70 2.97 -6.18 11.27
CA ASP A 70 2.17 -7.29 11.81
C ASP A 70 0.68 -6.91 11.88
N GLY A 71 -0.20 -7.85 11.54
CA GLY A 71 -1.65 -7.67 11.64
C GLY A 71 -2.27 -6.60 10.72
N ILE A 72 -1.57 -6.15 9.67
CA ILE A 72 -2.09 -5.19 8.69
C ILE A 72 -2.74 -5.95 7.51
N HIS A 73 -3.93 -5.50 7.11
CA HIS A 73 -4.61 -6.00 5.90
C HIS A 73 -4.09 -5.24 4.68
N HIS A 74 -3.67 -5.98 3.65
CA HIS A 74 -3.07 -5.45 2.42
C HIS A 74 -3.86 -5.89 1.19
N GLU A 75 -4.10 -4.94 0.27
CA GLU A 75 -4.65 -5.21 -1.05
C GLU A 75 -3.65 -4.71 -2.10
N HIS A 76 -3.24 -5.59 -3.02
CA HIS A 76 -2.32 -5.27 -4.10
C HIS A 76 -3.12 -4.96 -5.37
N ILE A 77 -2.92 -3.76 -5.93
CA ILE A 77 -3.56 -3.36 -7.19
C ILE A 77 -2.48 -3.18 -8.26
N HIS A 78 -2.45 -4.13 -9.19
CA HIS A 78 -1.49 -4.17 -10.29
C HIS A 78 -2.11 -3.51 -11.53
N PHE A 79 -1.60 -2.35 -11.93
CA PHE A 79 -2.00 -1.70 -13.19
C PHE A 79 -0.96 -1.87 -14.30
N ARG A 80 0.33 -1.94 -13.94
CA ARG A 80 1.45 -1.94 -14.88
C ARG A 80 1.51 -3.16 -15.80
N ASP A 81 0.97 -4.31 -15.40
CA ASP A 81 1.04 -5.55 -16.20
C ASP A 81 0.04 -5.59 -17.37
N ASN A 82 -0.90 -4.65 -17.46
CA ASN A 82 -1.86 -4.57 -18.57
C ASN A 82 -1.37 -3.73 -19.77
N TYR A 83 -0.14 -3.18 -19.72
CA TYR A 83 0.45 -2.37 -20.79
C TYR A 83 1.51 -3.10 -21.65
N ASN A 84 1.53 -4.44 -21.63
CA ASN A 84 2.38 -5.26 -22.52
C ASN A 84 1.59 -5.88 -23.70
N GLY A 85 0.55 -5.20 -24.17
CA GLY A 85 -0.34 -5.67 -25.25
C GLY A 85 -0.49 -4.74 -26.44
N GLY A 86 0.36 -3.73 -26.63
CA GLY A 86 0.24 -2.82 -27.77
C GLY A 86 1.54 -2.12 -28.10
N GLY A 87 2.23 -2.58 -29.14
CA GLY A 87 3.37 -1.86 -29.71
C GLY A 87 4.14 -2.64 -30.77
N LEU A 88 3.69 -2.48 -32.02
CA LEU A 88 4.33 -2.78 -33.33
C LEU A 88 4.37 -4.25 -33.80
#